data_AF-A0A7X7K4E2-F1
#
_entry.id   AF-A0A7X7K4E2-F1
#
_cell.length_a   1.000
_cell.length_b   1.000
_cell.length_c   1.000
_cell.angle_alpha   90.00
_cell.angle_beta   90.00
_cell.angle_gamma   90.00
#
_symmetry.space_group_name_H-M   'P 1'
#
loop_
_entity.id
_entity.type
_entity.pdbx_description
1 polymer ?
#
loop_
_entity_poly.entity_id
_entity_poly.type
_entity_poly.pdbx_seq_one_letter_code
_entity_poly.pdbx_strand_id
1 'polypeptide(L)' 'MAYTTIAQALGETLRREMQRDERIFILGEDVGLFGGAYRVTQGLF' A
#
# COMPACT_ATOMS: atom_id res chain seq x y z
N MET A 1 22.17 -4.21 5.67
CA MET A 1 20.82 -4.54 5.17
C MET A 1 19.83 -3.78 6.01
N ALA A 2 18.90 -3.05 5.40
CA ALA A 2 17.77 -2.48 6.13
C ALA A 2 16.74 -3.58 6.38
N TYR A 3 16.19 -3.63 7.60
CA TYR A 3 15.08 -4.53 7.91
C TYR A 3 13.78 -3.84 7.50
N THR A 4 12.96 -4.54 6.73
CA THR A 4 11.65 -4.06 6.28
C THR A 4 10.57 -4.81 7.05
N THR A 5 9.60 -4.07 7.60
CA THR A 5 8.40 -4.68 8.19
C THR A 5 7.51 -5.27 7.11
N ILE A 6 6.64 -6.22 7.47
CA ILE A 6 5.67 -6.77 6.52
C ILE A 6 4.80 -5.67 5.91
N ALA A 7 4.35 -4.70 6.72
CA ALA A 7 3.53 -3.59 6.24
C ALA A 7 4.25 -2.74 5.18
N GLN A 8 5.54 -2.45 5.39
CA GLN A 8 6.35 -1.71 4.41
C GLN A 8 6.57 -2.52 3.13
N ALA A 9 6.85 -3.82 3.24
CA ALA A 9 7.05 -4.68 2.07
C ALA A 9 5.77 -4.74 1.21
N LEU A 10 4.61 -4.96 1.85
CA LEU A 10 3.31 -4.97 1.16
C LEU A 10 2.99 -3.61 0.54
N GLY A 11 3.17 -2.51 1.28
CA GLY A 11 2.89 -1.16 0.77
C GLY A 11 3.77 -0.77 -0.42
N GLU A 12 5.06 -1.15 -0.41
CA GLU A 12 5.97 -0.94 -1.53
C GLU A 12 5.58 -1.76 -2.76
N THR A 13 5.20 -3.03 -2.57
CA THR A 13 4.70 -3.87 -3.67
C THR A 13 3.43 -3.28 -4.27
N LEU A 14 2.45 -2.87 -3.46
CA LEU A 14 1.21 -2.27 -3.93
C LEU A 14 1.47 -0.98 -4.73
N ARG A 15 2.34 -0.10 -4.21
CA ARG A 15 2.73 1.14 -4.92
C ARG A 15 3.29 0.83 -6.31
N ARG A 16 4.22 -0.12 -6.41
CA ARG A 16 4.87 -0.47 -7.67
C ARG A 16 3.88 -1.04 -8.68
N GLU A 17 3.02 -1.96 -8.26
CA GLU A 17 2.06 -2.58 -9.18
C GLU A 17 0.97 -1.58 -9.60
N MET A 18 0.48 -0.72 -8.71
CA MET A 18 -0.45 0.37 -9.06
C MET A 18 0.16 1.39 -10.03
N GLN A 19 1.46 1.67 -9.92
CA GLN A 19 2.16 2.54 -10.88
C GLN A 19 2.39 1.86 -12.24
N ARG A 20 2.49 0.53 -12.26
CA ARG A 20 2.75 -0.26 -13.46
C ARG A 20 1.48 -0.57 -14.27
N ASP A 21 0.35 -0.78 -13.59
CA ASP A 21 -0.92 -1.16 -14.21
C ASP A 21 -2.08 -0.36 -13.62
N GLU A 22 -2.61 0.54 -14.44
CA GLU A 22 -3.68 1.49 -14.10
C GLU A 22 -5.00 0.80 -13.71
N ARG A 23 -5.15 -0.49 -14.02
CA ARG A 23 -6.34 -1.29 -13.67
C ARG A 23 -6.32 -1.75 -12.23
N ILE A 24 -5.18 -1.65 -11.54
CA ILE A 24 -5.04 -2.05 -10.14
C ILE A 24 -5.52 -0.91 -9.25
N PHE A 25 -6.54 -1.19 -8.45
CA PHE A 25 -7.04 -0.27 -7.44
C PHE A 25 -7.25 -1.01 -6.11
N ILE A 26 -7.32 -0.24 -5.03
CA ILE A 26 -7.54 -0.76 -3.69
C ILE A 26 -8.92 -0.30 -3.22
N LEU A 27 -9.67 -1.22 -2.61
CA LEU A 27 -10.98 -0.97 -2.04
C LEU A 27 -11.07 -1.66 -0.67
N GLY A 28 -11.71 -0.99 0.29
CA GLY A 28 -11.92 -1.50 1.64
C GLY A 28 -12.19 -0.39 2.63
N GLU A 29 -12.49 -0.76 3.88
CA GLU A 29 -12.64 0.20 4.98
C GLU A 29 -11.29 0.83 5.33
N ASP A 30 -11.26 2.15 5.51
CA ASP A 30 -10.11 2.95 5.95
C ASP A 30 -8.82 2.85 5.09
N VAL A 31 -8.86 2.19 3.94
CA VAL A 31 -7.67 1.98 3.09
C VAL A 31 -7.18 3.25 2.41
N GLY A 32 -8.00 4.29 2.31
CA GLY A 32 -7.68 5.58 1.68
C GLY A 32 -6.74 6.45 2.53
N LEU A 33 -7.18 7.67 2.87
CA LEU A 33 -6.39 8.64 3.64
C LEU A 33 -5.88 8.10 5.00
N PHE A 34 -6.62 7.18 5.63
CA PHE A 34 -6.19 6.58 6.90
C PHE A 34 -5.06 5.54 6.72
N GLY A 35 -4.92 4.94 5.54
CA GLY A 35 -3.87 3.97 5.23
C GLY A 35 -4.11 2.54 5.75
N GLY A 36 -5.35 2.25 6.18
CA GLY A 36 -5.76 0.97 6.76
C GLY A 36 -5.28 0.75 8.20
N ALA A 37 -5.90 -0.20 8.90
CA ALA A 37 -5.61 -0.52 10.30
C ALA A 37 -4.13 -0.81 10.60
N TYR A 38 -3.41 -1.37 9.62
CA TYR A 38 -1.98 -1.73 9.72
C TYR A 38 -1.06 -0.82 8.90
N ARG A 39 -1.55 0.31 8.40
CA ARG A 39 -0.77 1.28 7.60
C ARG A 39 -0.16 0.73 6.30
N VAL A 40 -0.70 -0.37 5.77
CA VAL A 40 -0.22 -0.99 4.52
C VAL A 40 -0.43 -0.05 3.32
N THR A 41 -1.54 0.69 3.29
CA THR A 41 -1.92 1.55 2.16
C THR A 41 -1.60 3.02 2.40
N GLN A 42 -0.83 3.33 3.44
CA GLN A 42 -0.48 4.70 3.79
C GLN A 42 0.35 5.37 2.68
N GLY A 43 -0.16 6.52 2.20
CA GLY A 43 0.50 7.32 1.16
C GLY A 43 0.44 6.70 -0.24
N LEU A 44 -0.55 5.83 -0.51
CA LEU A 44 -0.85 5.35 -1.86
C LEU A 44 -1.82 6.26 -2.64
N PHE A 45 -2.42 7.25 -1.98
CA PHE A 45 -3.42 8.18 -2.52
C PHE A 45 -3.02 9.63 -2.26
#